data_AF-A0A6L5I244-F1
#
_entry.id   AF-A0A6L5I244-F1
#
_cell.length_a   1.000
_cell.length_b   1.000
_cell.length_c   1.000
_cell.angle_alpha   90.00
_cell.angle_beta   90.00
_cell.angle_gamma   90.00
#
_symmetry.space_group_name_H-M   'P 1'
#
loop_
_entity.id
_entity.type
_entity.pdbx_description
1 polymer ?
#
loop_
_entity_poly.entity_id
_entity_poly.type
_entity_poly.pdbx_seq_one_letter_code
_entity_poly.pdbx_strand_id
1 'polypeptide(L)'
;MSHDYLGNPIDTDHPLARQALDDFTLGFLSYHPRAEGIVASAERHPESALSNALAGILMMFSESPEGPVLAERFRKIAAQVTDPQPRAALYVALLQAWINEDLDQVLHLSETLLDQHPRDLFAAKLNQYVEFNRGNWPALLRIALKAVAASDDIAQSHGMLAFAYEQCHLLDEAEASA
;
A
#
# COMPACT_ATOMS: atom_id res chain seq x y z
N MET A 1 -17.78 8.43 -7.35
CA MET A 1 -16.55 7.90 -6.73
C MET A 1 -16.85 6.50 -6.26
N SER A 2 -16.19 5.54 -6.86
CA SER A 2 -16.27 4.12 -6.51
C SER A 2 -15.28 3.78 -5.38
N HIS A 3 -15.37 2.56 -4.86
CA HIS A 3 -14.50 2.05 -3.81
C HIS A 3 -13.84 0.74 -4.30
N ASP A 4 -12.67 0.39 -3.74
CA ASP A 4 -12.06 -0.93 -3.89
C ASP A 4 -12.78 -2.00 -3.03
N TYR A 5 -12.34 -3.25 -3.08
CA TYR A 5 -12.95 -4.36 -2.33
C TYR A 5 -12.80 -4.24 -0.80
N LEU A 6 -11.87 -3.42 -0.31
CA LEU A 6 -11.72 -3.10 1.11
C LEU A 6 -12.58 -1.91 1.54
N GLY A 7 -13.28 -1.27 0.60
CA GLY A 7 -14.14 -0.12 0.85
C GLY A 7 -13.40 1.21 0.86
N ASN A 8 -12.15 1.27 0.39
CA ASN A 8 -11.41 2.52 0.28
C ASN A 8 -11.75 3.24 -1.03
N PRO A 9 -11.84 4.58 -1.05
CA PRO A 9 -12.12 5.32 -2.28
C PRO A 9 -11.07 5.07 -3.37
N ILE A 10 -11.51 5.06 -4.63
CA ILE A 10 -10.66 5.01 -5.81
C ILE A 10 -11.01 6.14 -6.78
N ASP A 11 -10.12 6.41 -7.74
CA ASP A 11 -10.18 7.55 -8.67
C ASP A 11 -10.61 7.18 -10.10
N THR A 12 -11.18 5.99 -10.28
CA THR A 12 -11.60 5.48 -11.58
C THR A 12 -12.92 4.71 -11.49
N ASP A 13 -13.79 4.92 -12.47
CA ASP A 13 -15.00 4.10 -12.65
C ASP A 13 -14.84 3.08 -13.80
N HIS A 14 -13.65 3.00 -14.41
CA HIS A 14 -13.39 2.07 -15.49
C HIS A 14 -13.27 0.63 -14.95
N PRO A 15 -14.07 -0.35 -15.42
CA PRO A 15 -14.13 -1.68 -14.82
C PRO A 15 -12.79 -2.42 -14.74
N LEU A 16 -11.96 -2.31 -15.79
CA LEU A 16 -10.65 -2.96 -15.82
C LEU A 16 -9.64 -2.31 -14.89
N ALA A 17 -9.71 -0.98 -14.72
CA ALA A 17 -8.81 -0.27 -13.81
C ALA A 17 -9.17 -0.59 -12.36
N ARG A 18 -10.47 -0.61 -12.05
CA ARG A 18 -10.98 -1.06 -10.73
C ARG A 18 -10.54 -2.49 -10.42
N GLN A 19 -10.71 -3.41 -11.35
CA GLN A 19 -10.26 -4.79 -11.16
C GLN A 19 -8.75 -4.87 -10.91
N ALA A 20 -7.94 -4.11 -11.65
CA ALA A 20 -6.50 -4.10 -11.44
C ALA A 20 -6.08 -3.52 -10.09
N LEU A 21 -6.81 -2.53 -9.55
CA LEU A 21 -6.61 -2.01 -8.19
C LEU A 21 -6.95 -3.08 -7.13
N ASP A 22 -8.07 -3.77 -7.29
CA ASP A 22 -8.47 -4.86 -6.40
C ASP A 22 -7.44 -6.01 -6.44
N ASP A 23 -7.03 -6.42 -7.64
CA ASP A 23 -6.00 -7.46 -7.84
C ASP A 23 -4.64 -7.02 -7.31
N PHE A 24 -4.27 -5.74 -7.41
CA PHE A 24 -3.07 -5.19 -6.79
C PHE A 24 -3.09 -5.36 -5.28
N THR A 25 -4.11 -4.83 -4.62
CA THR A 25 -4.19 -4.85 -3.16
C THR A 25 -4.29 -6.29 -2.65
N LEU A 26 -5.18 -7.12 -3.21
CA LEU A 26 -5.30 -8.51 -2.81
C LEU A 26 -4.01 -9.30 -3.11
N GLY A 27 -3.44 -9.11 -4.29
CA GLY A 27 -2.22 -9.78 -4.69
C GLY A 27 -1.04 -9.44 -3.80
N PHE A 28 -0.87 -8.16 -3.46
CA PHE A 28 0.19 -7.70 -2.59
C PHE A 28 0.02 -8.22 -1.16
N LEU A 29 -1.19 -8.17 -0.61
CA LEU A 29 -1.48 -8.69 0.73
C LEU A 29 -1.25 -10.20 0.82
N SER A 30 -1.56 -10.94 -0.24
CA SER A 30 -1.45 -12.41 -0.29
C SER A 30 -0.22 -12.95 -1.01
N TYR A 31 0.80 -12.12 -1.31
CA TYR A 31 2.03 -12.52 -2.02
C TYR A 31 1.78 -13.23 -3.36
N HIS A 32 0.79 -12.78 -4.13
CA HIS A 32 0.39 -13.37 -5.40
C HIS A 32 0.82 -12.48 -6.58
N PRO A 33 1.35 -13.04 -7.68
CA PRO A 33 1.80 -12.28 -8.87
C PRO A 33 0.75 -11.42 -9.58
N ARG A 34 -0.53 -11.53 -9.21
CA ARG A 34 -1.60 -10.74 -9.83
C ARG A 34 -1.42 -9.25 -9.61
N ALA A 35 -0.67 -8.88 -8.56
CA ALA A 35 -0.37 -7.49 -8.27
C ALA A 35 0.42 -6.80 -9.39
N GLU A 36 1.20 -7.55 -10.18
CA GLU A 36 1.95 -7.01 -11.32
C GLU A 36 1.04 -6.43 -12.41
N GLY A 37 -0.24 -6.84 -12.46
CA GLY A 37 -1.23 -6.30 -13.38
C GLY A 37 -1.46 -4.79 -13.25
N ILE A 38 -1.10 -4.19 -12.12
CA ILE A 38 -1.22 -2.74 -11.89
C ILE A 38 -0.39 -1.94 -12.90
N VAL A 39 0.74 -2.47 -13.36
CA VAL A 39 1.63 -1.79 -14.32
C VAL A 39 0.90 -1.60 -15.65
N ALA A 40 0.28 -2.66 -16.17
CA ALA A 40 -0.50 -2.59 -17.39
C ALA A 40 -1.75 -1.70 -17.24
N SER A 41 -2.34 -1.64 -16.04
CA SER A 41 -3.43 -0.70 -15.74
C SER A 41 -2.95 0.75 -15.82
N ALA A 42 -1.85 1.08 -15.14
CA ALA A 42 -1.27 2.42 -15.14
C ALA A 42 -0.93 2.92 -16.56
N GLU A 43 -0.40 2.04 -17.42
CA GLU A 43 -0.08 2.38 -18.82
C GLU A 43 -1.32 2.65 -19.68
N ARG A 44 -2.45 1.99 -19.38
CA ARG A 44 -3.72 2.17 -20.12
C ARG A 44 -4.59 3.29 -19.56
N HIS A 45 -4.39 3.64 -18.29
CA HIS A 45 -5.20 4.58 -17.53
C HIS A 45 -4.31 5.69 -16.92
N PRO A 46 -3.65 6.53 -17.75
CA PRO A 46 -2.82 7.63 -17.26
C PRO A 46 -3.62 8.67 -16.43
N GLU A 47 -4.94 8.68 -16.54
CA GLU A 47 -5.85 9.51 -15.75
C GLU A 47 -6.04 9.04 -14.30
N SER A 48 -5.74 7.77 -13.99
CA SER A 48 -5.81 7.24 -12.61
C SER A 48 -4.48 7.50 -11.91
N ALA A 49 -4.46 8.53 -11.07
CA ALA A 49 -3.32 8.86 -10.22
C ALA A 49 -2.99 7.68 -9.29
N LEU A 50 -4.00 6.99 -8.78
CA LEU A 50 -3.83 5.84 -7.90
C LEU A 50 -3.17 4.66 -8.63
N SER A 51 -3.64 4.29 -9.83
CA SER A 51 -3.04 3.19 -10.60
C SER A 51 -1.56 3.47 -10.89
N ASN A 52 -1.24 4.70 -11.28
CA ASN A 52 0.14 5.11 -11.54
C ASN A 52 0.99 5.15 -10.27
N ALA A 53 0.48 5.69 -9.16
CA ALA A 53 1.20 5.70 -7.89
C ALA A 53 1.50 4.27 -7.40
N LEU A 54 0.52 3.37 -7.44
CA LEU A 54 0.71 1.97 -7.01
C LEU A 54 1.65 1.20 -7.94
N ALA A 55 1.62 1.44 -9.25
CA ALA A 55 2.60 0.88 -10.18
C ALA A 55 4.02 1.37 -9.87
N GLY A 56 4.20 2.66 -9.58
CA GLY A 56 5.50 3.20 -9.19
C GLY A 56 5.99 2.63 -7.85
N ILE A 57 5.11 2.48 -6.87
CA ILE A 57 5.42 1.84 -5.58
C ILE A 57 5.83 0.38 -5.79
N LEU A 58 5.16 -0.36 -6.68
CA LEU A 58 5.57 -1.72 -7.02
C LEU A 58 6.99 -1.78 -7.59
N MET A 59 7.41 -0.78 -8.37
CA MET A 59 8.79 -0.69 -8.86
C MET A 59 9.78 -0.42 -7.72
N MET A 60 9.39 0.29 -6.66
CA MET A 60 10.25 0.49 -5.49
C MET A 60 10.47 -0.81 -4.72
N PHE A 61 9.44 -1.67 -4.64
CA PHE A 61 9.55 -2.99 -4.01
C PHE A 61 10.46 -3.99 -4.75
N SER A 62 10.90 -3.69 -5.98
CA SER A 62 11.87 -4.55 -6.66
C SER A 62 13.25 -4.53 -6.01
N GLU A 63 13.55 -3.49 -5.21
CA GLU A 63 14.85 -3.23 -4.58
C GLU A 63 16.03 -3.30 -5.57
N SER A 64 15.76 -3.07 -6.86
CA SER A 64 16.78 -3.03 -7.91
C SER A 64 17.33 -1.61 -8.08
N PRO A 65 18.58 -1.44 -8.54
CA PRO A 65 19.13 -0.12 -8.85
C PRO A 65 18.27 0.68 -9.86
N GLU A 66 17.53 -0.01 -10.72
CA GLU A 66 16.63 0.59 -11.72
C GLU A 66 15.24 0.94 -11.15
N GLY A 67 14.87 0.40 -9.98
CA GLY A 67 13.56 0.59 -9.34
C GLY A 67 13.13 2.05 -9.25
N PRO A 68 13.95 2.96 -8.67
CA PRO A 68 13.63 4.39 -8.58
C PRO A 68 13.42 5.07 -9.95
N VAL A 69 14.18 4.67 -10.97
CA VAL A 69 14.05 5.23 -12.32
C VAL A 69 12.73 4.81 -12.96
N LEU A 70 12.34 3.54 -12.79
CA LEU A 70 11.05 3.03 -13.28
C LEU A 70 9.89 3.65 -12.50
N ALA A 71 10.02 3.79 -11.18
CA ALA A 71 9.04 4.42 -10.32
C ALA A 71 8.78 5.89 -10.71
N GLU A 72 9.84 6.65 -11.02
CA GLU A 72 9.72 8.07 -11.40
C GLU A 72 8.91 8.27 -12.70
N ARG A 73 8.93 7.32 -13.64
CA ARG A 73 8.09 7.36 -14.84
C ARG A 73 6.61 7.43 -14.46
N PHE A 74 6.15 6.54 -13.58
CA PHE A 74 4.76 6.50 -13.15
C PHE A 74 4.40 7.67 -12.23
N ARG A 75 5.31 8.06 -11.33
CA ARG A 75 5.11 9.22 -10.45
C ARG A 75 4.86 10.51 -11.23
N LYS A 76 5.62 10.75 -12.32
CA LYS A 76 5.42 11.92 -13.21
C LYS A 76 4.05 11.92 -13.89
N ILE A 77 3.51 10.76 -14.26
CA ILE A 77 2.18 10.64 -14.86
C ILE A 77 1.11 10.92 -13.80
N ALA A 78 1.22 10.29 -12.64
CA ALA A 78 0.27 10.48 -11.54
C ALA A 78 0.19 11.96 -11.10
N ALA A 79 1.33 12.67 -11.09
CA ALA A 79 1.40 14.09 -10.73
C ALA A 79 0.76 15.05 -11.76
N GLN A 80 0.41 14.58 -12.96
CA GLN A 80 -0.28 15.40 -13.96
C GLN A 80 -1.81 15.40 -13.79
N VAL A 81 -2.35 14.47 -13.01
CA VAL A 81 -3.78 14.41 -12.72
C VAL A 81 -4.17 15.62 -11.89
N THR A 82 -5.06 16.45 -12.42
CA THR A 82 -5.57 17.65 -11.72
C THR A 82 -6.66 17.23 -10.74
N ASP A 83 -6.58 17.74 -9.50
CA ASP A 83 -7.53 17.43 -8.42
C ASP A 83 -7.69 15.91 -8.18
N PRO A 84 -6.59 15.18 -7.89
CA PRO A 84 -6.65 13.74 -7.66
C PRO A 84 -7.47 13.43 -6.40
N GLN A 85 -8.09 12.25 -6.38
CA GLN A 85 -8.77 11.78 -5.18
C GLN A 85 -7.79 11.81 -3.97
N PRO A 86 -8.22 12.26 -2.76
CA PRO A 86 -7.32 12.48 -1.63
C PRO A 86 -6.38 11.32 -1.25
N ARG A 87 -6.87 10.07 -1.26
CA ARG A 87 -6.06 8.85 -1.04
C ARG A 87 -5.00 8.69 -2.12
N ALA A 88 -5.38 8.88 -3.39
CA ALA A 88 -4.44 8.84 -4.50
C ALA A 88 -3.33 9.90 -4.35
N ALA A 89 -3.69 11.12 -3.94
CA ALA A 89 -2.73 12.18 -3.68
C ALA A 89 -1.69 11.80 -2.60
N LEU A 90 -2.14 11.15 -1.52
CA LEU A 90 -1.25 10.64 -0.47
C LEU A 90 -0.29 9.55 -1.01
N TYR A 91 -0.75 8.63 -1.85
CA TYR A 91 0.13 7.63 -2.48
C TYR A 91 1.13 8.25 -3.46
N VAL A 92 0.74 9.29 -4.20
CA VAL A 92 1.68 10.04 -5.07
C VAL A 92 2.76 10.72 -4.23
N ALA A 93 2.38 11.35 -3.11
CA ALA A 93 3.33 11.96 -2.19
C ALA A 93 4.24 10.91 -1.53
N LEU A 94 3.69 9.75 -1.15
CA LEU A 94 4.45 8.65 -0.55
C LEU A 94 5.47 8.09 -1.54
N LEU A 95 5.06 7.87 -2.79
CA LEU A 95 5.97 7.43 -3.85
C LEU A 95 7.10 8.44 -4.08
N GLN A 96 6.78 9.74 -4.10
CA GLN A 96 7.79 10.80 -4.22
C GLN A 96 8.79 10.76 -3.07
N ALA A 97 8.31 10.61 -1.83
CA ALA A 97 9.17 10.50 -0.65
C ALA A 97 10.09 9.28 -0.73
N TRP A 98 9.55 8.13 -1.13
CA TRP A 98 10.33 6.91 -1.25
C TRP A 98 11.40 7.00 -2.34
N ILE A 99 11.08 7.57 -3.51
CA ILE A 99 12.06 7.82 -4.58
C ILE A 99 13.20 8.74 -4.09
N ASN A 100 12.90 9.66 -3.18
CA ASN A 100 13.88 10.57 -2.57
C ASN A 100 14.60 9.97 -1.34
N GLU A 101 14.39 8.68 -1.04
CA GLU A 101 14.93 7.98 0.12
C GLU A 101 14.51 8.58 1.48
N ASP A 102 13.42 9.35 1.51
CA ASP A 102 12.85 9.95 2.73
C ASP A 102 11.89 8.96 3.41
N LEU A 103 12.46 7.96 4.08
CA LEU A 103 11.69 6.90 4.73
C LEU A 103 10.85 7.40 5.92
N ASP A 104 11.27 8.48 6.59
CA ASP A 104 10.48 9.05 7.68
C ASP A 104 9.19 9.67 7.13
N GLN A 105 9.25 10.33 5.97
CA GLN A 105 8.06 10.83 5.28
C GLN A 105 7.19 9.69 4.72
N VAL A 106 7.78 8.58 4.25
CA VAL A 106 7.03 7.38 3.83
C VAL A 106 6.22 6.79 5.01
N LEU A 107 6.84 6.66 6.19
CA LEU A 107 6.17 6.20 7.40
C LEU A 107 5.04 7.17 7.81
N HIS A 108 5.32 8.47 7.82
CA HIS A 108 4.32 9.49 8.16
C HIS A 108 3.10 9.45 7.21
N LEU A 109 3.33 9.34 5.89
CA LEU A 109 2.25 9.32 4.90
C LEU A 109 1.46 8.01 4.92
N SER A 110 2.11 6.87 5.15
CA SER A 110 1.43 5.58 5.30
C SER A 110 0.59 5.51 6.57
N GLU A 111 1.06 6.11 7.69
CA GLU A 111 0.24 6.26 8.89
C GLU A 111 -0.95 7.19 8.67
N THR A 112 -0.73 8.31 7.96
CA THR A 112 -1.78 9.26 7.58
C THR A 112 -2.84 8.60 6.69
N LEU A 113 -2.43 7.78 5.72
CA LEU A 113 -3.33 6.96 4.91
C LEU A 113 -4.18 6.07 5.81
N LEU A 114 -3.59 5.40 6.80
CA LEU A 114 -4.31 4.51 7.70
C LEU A 114 -5.19 5.27 8.72
N ASP A 115 -4.87 6.52 9.07
CA ASP A 115 -5.76 7.37 9.88
C ASP A 115 -6.99 7.83 9.09
N GLN A 116 -6.82 8.19 7.81
CA GLN A 116 -7.90 8.69 6.96
C GLN A 116 -8.72 7.57 6.32
N HIS A 117 -8.09 6.43 6.09
CA HIS A 117 -8.66 5.24 5.45
C HIS A 117 -8.28 4.00 6.30
N PRO A 118 -8.97 3.76 7.43
CA PRO A 118 -8.60 2.69 8.37
C PRO A 118 -8.59 1.27 7.77
N ARG A 119 -9.31 1.06 6.66
CA ARG A 119 -9.35 -0.20 5.92
C ARG A 119 -8.29 -0.31 4.81
N ASP A 120 -7.37 0.63 4.70
CA ASP A 120 -6.30 0.59 3.70
C ASP A 120 -5.17 -0.35 4.15
N LEU A 121 -5.41 -1.66 4.03
CA LEU A 121 -4.45 -2.68 4.42
C LEU A 121 -3.16 -2.64 3.58
N PHE A 122 -3.20 -2.08 2.37
CA PHE A 122 -1.98 -1.87 1.59
C PHE A 122 -1.07 -0.82 2.25
N ALA A 123 -1.63 0.31 2.69
CA ALA A 123 -0.87 1.32 3.45
C ALA A 123 -0.25 0.72 4.73
N ALA A 124 -1.04 -0.07 5.46
CA ALA A 124 -0.56 -0.76 6.66
C ALA A 124 0.60 -1.73 6.34
N LYS A 125 0.47 -2.57 5.31
CA LYS A 125 1.52 -3.54 4.93
C LYS A 125 2.77 -2.84 4.40
N LEU A 126 2.63 -1.74 3.66
CA LEU A 126 3.75 -0.91 3.22
C LEU A 126 4.50 -0.33 4.41
N ASN A 127 3.80 0.26 5.39
CA ASN A 127 4.42 0.76 6.60
C ASN A 127 5.16 -0.35 7.36
N GLN A 128 4.51 -1.50 7.57
CA GLN A 128 5.13 -2.66 8.21
C GLN A 128 6.40 -3.12 7.48
N TYR A 129 6.42 -3.11 6.15
CA TYR A 129 7.63 -3.43 5.37
C TYR A 129 8.78 -2.44 5.69
N VAL A 130 8.51 -1.14 5.77
CA VAL A 130 9.55 -0.15 6.09
C VAL A 130 10.03 -0.30 7.54
N GLU A 131 9.12 -0.45 8.51
CA GLU A 131 9.50 -0.67 9.92
C GLU A 131 10.25 -2.00 10.12
N PHE A 132 9.86 -3.04 9.37
CA PHE A 132 10.54 -4.34 9.38
C PHE A 132 12.00 -4.19 8.95
N ASN A 133 12.24 -3.50 7.83
CA ASN A 133 13.59 -3.27 7.32
C ASN A 133 14.45 -2.41 8.25
N ARG A 134 13.83 -1.58 9.12
CA ARG A 134 14.53 -0.80 10.16
C ARG A 134 14.70 -1.55 11.48
N GLY A 135 14.09 -2.72 11.64
CA GLY A 135 14.13 -3.50 12.87
C GLY A 135 13.24 -2.96 14.00
N ASN A 136 12.20 -2.18 13.68
CA ASN A 136 11.33 -1.54 14.67
C ASN A 136 10.05 -2.35 14.89
N TRP A 137 10.21 -3.49 15.57
CA TRP A 137 9.11 -4.44 15.82
C TRP A 137 7.93 -3.85 16.60
N PRO A 138 8.12 -2.99 17.63
CA PRO A 138 6.99 -2.37 18.32
C PRO A 138 6.15 -1.46 17.43
N ALA A 139 6.76 -0.71 16.50
CA ALA A 139 6.02 0.10 15.54
C ALA A 139 5.26 -0.78 14.54
N LEU A 140 5.89 -1.85 14.05
CA LEU A 140 5.26 -2.84 13.17
C LEU A 140 3.99 -3.44 13.83
N LEU A 141 4.04 -3.78 15.12
CA LEU A 141 2.89 -4.26 15.90
C LEU A 141 1.82 -3.18 16.10
N ARG A 142 2.20 -1.95 16.43
CA ARG A 142 1.26 -0.82 16.56
C ARG A 142 0.43 -0.62 15.29
N ILE A 143 1.06 -0.74 14.12
CA ILE A 143 0.38 -0.61 12.82
C ILE A 143 -0.54 -1.80 12.55
N ALA A 144 -0.11 -3.02 12.89
CA ALA A 144 -0.94 -4.21 12.73
C ALA A 144 -2.23 -4.12 13.57
N LEU A 145 -2.09 -3.69 14.83
CA LEU A 145 -3.22 -3.47 15.75
C LEU A 145 -4.20 -2.42 15.21
N LYS A 146 -3.69 -1.33 14.64
CA LYS A 146 -4.51 -0.29 14.00
C LYS A 146 -5.26 -0.84 12.77
N ALA A 147 -4.59 -1.63 11.94
CA ALA A 147 -5.16 -2.18 10.71
C ALA A 147 -6.26 -3.22 10.99
N VAL A 148 -6.03 -4.16 11.92
CA VAL A 148 -7.02 -5.19 12.27
C VAL A 148 -8.25 -4.59 12.95
N ALA A 149 -8.10 -3.53 13.75
CA ALA A 149 -9.22 -2.89 14.44
C ALA A 149 -10.30 -2.34 13.47
N ALA A 150 -9.94 -2.04 12.23
CA ALA A 150 -10.86 -1.55 11.20
C ALA A 150 -11.25 -2.60 10.15
N SER A 151 -10.56 -3.75 10.15
CA SER A 151 -10.64 -4.78 9.10
C SER A 151 -10.68 -6.20 9.67
N ASP A 152 -11.24 -6.40 10.86
CA ASP A 152 -11.28 -7.69 11.54
C ASP A 152 -12.06 -8.78 10.76
N ASP A 153 -12.88 -8.36 9.81
CA ASP A 153 -13.56 -9.20 8.82
C ASP A 153 -12.65 -9.71 7.69
N ILE A 154 -11.41 -9.21 7.59
CA ILE A 154 -10.45 -9.53 6.52
C ILE A 154 -9.34 -10.44 7.04
N ALA A 155 -9.25 -11.67 6.52
CA ALA A 155 -8.25 -12.65 6.98
C ALA A 155 -6.79 -12.15 6.89
N GLN A 156 -6.46 -11.35 5.88
CA GLN A 156 -5.10 -10.82 5.70
C GLN A 156 -4.67 -9.87 6.83
N SER A 157 -5.58 -9.13 7.47
CA SER A 157 -5.19 -8.27 8.60
C SER A 157 -4.82 -9.07 9.84
N HIS A 158 -5.47 -10.22 10.05
CA HIS A 158 -5.11 -11.18 11.11
C HIS A 158 -3.72 -11.77 10.87
N GLY A 159 -3.42 -12.19 9.64
CA GLY A 159 -2.07 -12.64 9.28
C GLY A 159 -0.99 -11.57 9.49
N MET A 160 -1.30 -10.29 9.20
CA MET A 160 -0.40 -9.16 9.48
C MET A 160 -0.19 -8.93 10.98
N LEU A 161 -1.23 -9.15 11.81
CA LEU A 161 -1.16 -9.05 13.26
C LEU A 161 -0.35 -10.19 13.87
N ALA A 162 -0.64 -11.43 13.48
CA ALA A 162 0.09 -12.61 13.93
C ALA A 162 1.59 -12.50 13.63
N PHE A 163 1.95 -12.10 12.41
CA PHE A 163 3.34 -11.83 12.03
C PHE A 163 3.99 -10.77 12.93
N ALA A 164 3.27 -9.70 13.25
CA ALA A 164 3.81 -8.63 14.08
C ALA A 164 4.06 -9.04 15.54
N TYR A 165 3.16 -9.86 16.10
CA TYR A 165 3.36 -10.47 17.40
C TYR A 165 4.57 -11.41 17.40
N GLU A 166 4.74 -12.22 16.35
CA GLU A 166 5.90 -13.10 16.19
C GLU A 166 7.22 -12.30 16.19
N GLN A 167 7.28 -11.16 15.47
CA GLN A 167 8.48 -10.30 15.47
C GLN A 167 8.79 -9.70 16.85
N CYS A 168 7.79 -9.62 17.75
CA CYS A 168 7.95 -9.19 19.12
C CYS A 168 8.21 -10.35 20.11
N HIS A 169 8.35 -11.59 19.63
CA HIS A 169 8.43 -12.82 20.43
C HIS A 169 7.21 -13.10 21.32
N LEU A 170 6.05 -12.58 20.96
CA LEU A 170 4.77 -12.78 21.62
C LEU A 170 4.02 -13.95 20.93
N LEU A 171 4.52 -15.17 21.12
CA LEU A 171 4.10 -16.33 20.32
C LEU A 171 2.67 -16.79 20.62
N ASP A 172 2.22 -16.67 21.86
CA ASP A 172 0.86 -17.06 22.25
C ASP A 172 -0.17 -16.10 21.60
N GLU A 173 0.12 -14.80 21.57
CA GLU A 173 -0.69 -13.79 20.88
C GLU A 173 -0.65 -13.96 19.37
N ALA A 174 0.50 -14.37 18.82
CA ALA A 174 0.63 -14.67 17.40
C ALA A 174 -0.29 -15.83 16.98
N GLU A 175 -0.28 -16.94 17.73
CA GLU A 175 -1.15 -18.10 17.48
C GLU A 175 -2.63 -17.74 17.63
N ALA A 176 -3.00 -16.96 18.66
CA ALA A 176 -4.37 -16.54 18.88
C ALA A 176 -4.93 -15.59 17.81
N SER A 177 -4.03 -14.92 17.06
CA SER A 177 -4.39 -13.95 16.02
C SER A 177 -4.37 -14.54 14.60
N ALA A 178 -4.03 -15.82 14.42
CA ALA A 178 -3.84 -16.46 13.11
C ALA A 178 -5.10 -17.10 12.53
#